data_AF-A0A814F784-F1
#
_entry.id   AF-A0A814F784-F1
#
_cell.length_a   1.000
_cell.length_b   1.000
_cell.length_c   1.000
_cell.angle_alpha   90.00
_cell.angle_beta   90.00
_cell.angle_gamma   90.00
#
_symmetry.space_group_name_H-M   'P 1'
#
loop_
_entity.id
_entity.type
_entity.pdbx_description
1 polymer ?
#
loop_
_entity_poly.entity_id
_entity_poly.type
_entity_poly.pdbx_seq_one_letter_code
_entity_poly.pdbx_strand_id
1 'polypeptide(L)'
;MKLIEKIYPDKKLKITYKSLEELEQDRAQHLHDKDPSQLWLAFMDLWNATGASSVPMNKVEEQRKKYFPDIHFSNIEEFITTAEKANHII
;
A
#
# COMPACT_ATOMS: atom_id res chain seq x y z
N MET A 1 6.08 -1.89 8.31
CA MET A 1 5.98 -0.88 9.38
C MET A 1 7.33 -0.29 9.75
N LYS A 2 8.33 -1.12 10.09
CA LYS A 2 9.70 -0.67 10.41
C LYS A 2 10.34 0.25 9.37
N LEU A 3 9.99 0.14 8.09
CA LEU A 3 10.58 0.97 7.03
C LEU A 3 10.16 2.44 7.13
N ILE A 4 8.87 2.73 7.33
CA ILE A 4 8.39 4.12 7.46
C ILE A 4 8.93 4.74 8.74
N GLU A 5 8.92 4.00 9.85
CA GLU A 5 9.49 4.46 11.12
C GLU A 5 11.02 4.66 11.04
N LYS A 6 11.72 3.85 10.24
CA LYS A 6 13.16 4.02 9.96
C LYS A 6 13.43 5.29 9.16
N ILE A 7 12.60 5.59 8.17
CA ILE A 7 12.77 6.77 7.29
C ILE A 7 12.35 8.04 8.02
N TYR A 8 11.28 7.99 8.82
CA TYR A 8 10.74 9.14 9.55
C TYR A 8 10.75 8.91 11.07
N PRO A 9 11.93 8.91 11.72
CA PRO A 9 12.08 8.53 13.13
C PRO A 9 11.33 9.48 14.10
N ASP A 10 11.16 10.75 13.71
CA ASP A 10 10.48 11.75 14.52
C ASP A 10 8.95 11.73 14.36
N LYS A 11 8.42 10.95 13.41
CA LYS A 11 6.97 10.84 13.16
C LYS A 11 6.38 9.67 13.95
N LYS A 12 5.63 9.99 14.99
CA LYS A 12 4.83 8.99 15.73
C LYS A 12 3.51 8.73 15.01
N LEU A 13 3.38 7.55 14.41
CA LEU A 13 2.15 7.14 13.75
C LEU A 13 1.14 6.61 14.78
N LYS A 14 -0.10 7.10 14.70
CA LYS A 14 -1.21 6.49 15.42
C LYS A 14 -1.74 5.32 14.61
N ILE A 15 -1.56 4.10 15.11
CA ILE A 15 -1.96 2.87 14.43
C ILE A 15 -3.32 2.42 14.98
N THR A 16 -4.23 2.09 14.07
CA THR A 16 -5.52 1.45 14.38
C THR A 16 -5.68 0.20 13.52
N TYR A 17 -6.41 -0.78 14.01
CA TYR A 17 -6.65 -2.04 13.33
C TYR A 17 -8.14 -2.20 13.05
N LYS A 18 -8.47 -2.78 11.89
CA LYS A 18 -9.82 -3.20 11.52
C LYS A 18 -9.76 -4.66 11.06
N SER A 19 -10.77 -5.43 11.42
CA SER A 19 -11.03 -6.77 10.91
C SER A 19 -11.69 -6.71 9.52
N LEU A 20 -11.65 -7.83 8.79
CA LEU A 20 -12.34 -7.93 7.49
C LEU A 20 -13.84 -7.69 7.61
N GLU A 21 -14.45 -8.11 8.73
CA GLU A 21 -15.88 -7.90 8.98
C GLU A 21 -16.21 -6.41 9.13
N GLU A 22 -15.40 -5.66 9.89
CA GLU A 22 -15.55 -4.21 10.02
C GLU A 22 -15.39 -3.50 8.67
N LEU A 23 -14.45 -3.94 7.82
CA LEU A 23 -14.26 -3.37 6.48
C LEU A 23 -15.46 -3.60 5.56
N GLU A 24 -16.08 -4.78 5.62
CA GLU A 24 -17.29 -5.07 4.85
C GLU A 24 -18.50 -4.27 5.34
N GLN A 25 -18.61 -4.07 6.66
CA GLN A 25 -19.64 -3.22 7.25
C GLN A 25 -19.47 -1.76 6.82
N ASP A 26 -18.25 -1.21 6.88
CA ASP A 26 -17.94 0.16 6.41
C ASP A 26 -18.34 0.34 4.94
N ARG A 27 -17.99 -0.63 4.08
CA ARG A 27 -18.35 -0.60 2.66
C ARG A 27 -19.86 -0.59 2.44
N ALA A 28 -20.60 -1.43 3.17
CA ALA A 28 -22.06 -1.50 3.07
C ALA A 28 -22.73 -0.23 3.60
N GLN A 29 -22.23 0.32 4.71
CA GLN A 29 -22.75 1.53 5.35
C GLN A 29 -22.59 2.76 4.46
N HIS A 30 -21.45 2.91 3.80
CA HIS A 30 -21.11 4.10 3.00
C HIS A 30 -21.50 4.00 1.51
N LEU A 31 -22.15 2.92 1.09
CA LEU A 31 -22.43 2.63 -0.32
C LEU A 31 -23.25 3.72 -1.04
N HIS A 32 -24.10 4.43 -0.30
CA HIS A 32 -25.03 5.42 -0.83
C HIS A 32 -24.80 6.83 -0.29
N ASP A 33 -23.64 7.05 0.35
CA ASP A 33 -23.28 8.38 0.82
C ASP A 33 -23.13 9.33 -0.38
N LYS A 34 -23.57 10.58 -0.20
CA LYS A 34 -23.38 11.63 -1.21
C LYS A 34 -21.91 11.94 -1.44
N ASP A 35 -21.10 11.79 -0.39
CA ASP A 35 -19.64 11.86 -0.46
C ASP A 35 -19.06 10.43 -0.44
N PRO A 36 -18.43 9.97 -1.53
CA PRO A 36 -17.91 8.61 -1.64
C PRO A 36 -16.57 8.40 -0.91
N SER A 37 -16.01 9.40 -0.24
CA SER A 37 -14.67 9.32 0.35
C SER A 37 -14.51 8.13 1.32
N GLN A 38 -15.51 7.87 2.17
CA GLN A 38 -15.49 6.73 3.10
C GLN A 38 -15.65 5.39 2.39
N LEU A 39 -16.47 5.35 1.33
CA LEU A 39 -16.62 4.17 0.49
C LEU A 39 -15.29 3.81 -0.19
N TRP A 40 -14.57 4.80 -0.73
CA TRP A 40 -13.26 4.58 -1.35
C TRP A 40 -12.22 4.09 -0.35
N LEU A 41 -12.20 4.64 0.86
CA LEU A 41 -11.32 4.16 1.92
C LEU A 41 -11.61 2.70 2.25
N ALA A 42 -12.88 2.33 2.46
CA ALA A 42 -13.28 0.95 2.75
C ALA A 42 -12.90 -0.02 1.61
N PHE A 43 -13.06 0.40 0.35
CA PHE A 43 -12.62 -0.38 -0.80
C PHE A 43 -11.10 -0.60 -0.82
N MET A 44 -10.32 0.44 -0.55
CA MET A 44 -8.86 0.34 -0.51
C MET A 44 -8.37 -0.53 0.64
N ASP A 45 -8.98 -0.40 1.81
CA ASP A 45 -8.66 -1.24 2.96
C ASP A 45 -8.96 -2.71 2.67
N LEU A 46 -10.12 -3.02 2.07
CA LEU A 46 -10.47 -4.38 1.69
C LEU A 46 -9.51 -4.94 0.63
N TRP A 47 -9.21 -4.16 -0.42
CA TRP A 47 -8.26 -4.51 -1.47
C TRP A 47 -6.89 -4.90 -0.90
N ASN A 48 -6.41 -4.11 0.06
CA ASN A 48 -5.13 -4.36 0.73
C ASN A 48 -5.21 -5.58 1.65
N ALA A 49 -6.28 -5.71 2.43
CA ALA A 49 -6.46 -6.80 3.39
C ALA A 49 -6.59 -8.17 2.71
N THR A 50 -7.23 -8.24 1.55
CA THR A 50 -7.34 -9.48 0.77
C THR A 50 -6.11 -9.77 -0.06
N GLY A 51 -5.14 -8.84 -0.12
CA GLY A 51 -3.98 -8.96 -1.00
C GLY A 51 -4.36 -9.02 -2.47
N ALA A 52 -5.38 -8.29 -2.90
CA ALA A 52 -5.92 -8.38 -4.27
C ALA A 52 -4.88 -8.05 -5.36
N SER A 53 -3.88 -7.23 -5.05
CA SER A 53 -2.73 -6.92 -5.92
C SER A 53 -1.50 -7.80 -5.67
N SER A 54 -1.53 -8.69 -4.68
CA SER A 54 -0.39 -9.54 -4.32
C SER A 54 -0.27 -10.72 -5.27
N VAL A 55 0.77 -10.71 -6.10
CA VAL A 55 1.11 -11.82 -7.00
C VAL A 55 2.25 -12.66 -6.43
N PRO A 56 2.42 -13.93 -6.86
CA PRO A 56 3.53 -14.77 -6.41
C PRO A 56 4.89 -14.16 -6.79
N MET A 57 5.62 -13.63 -5.79
CA MET A 57 6.86 -12.89 -6.02
C MET A 57 7.95 -13.73 -6.67
N ASN A 58 8.01 -15.02 -6.39
CA ASN A 58 8.95 -15.92 -7.07
C ASN A 58 8.77 -15.91 -8.60
N LYS A 59 7.51 -15.92 -9.08
CA LYS A 59 7.20 -15.84 -10.50
C LYS A 59 7.53 -14.46 -11.07
N VAL A 60 7.29 -13.40 -10.31
CA VAL A 60 7.65 -12.02 -10.73
C VAL A 60 9.15 -11.92 -10.92
N GLU A 61 9.95 -12.39 -9.96
CA GLU A 61 11.41 -12.33 -10.04
C GLU A 61 11.98 -13.18 -11.18
N GLU A 62 11.42 -14.37 -11.42
CA GLU A 62 11.76 -15.20 -12.59
C GLU A 62 11.47 -14.47 -13.91
N GLN A 63 10.31 -13.83 -14.04
CA GLN A 63 9.93 -13.10 -15.24
C GLN A 63 10.79 -11.84 -15.45
N ARG A 64 11.09 -11.09 -14.39
CA ARG A 64 11.99 -9.93 -14.44
C ARG A 64 13.36 -10.33 -14.99
N LYS A 65 13.96 -11.38 -14.43
CA LYS A 65 15.26 -11.90 -14.90
C LYS A 65 15.21 -12.38 -16.35
N LYS A 66 14.12 -13.04 -16.75
CA LYS A 66 13.99 -13.63 -18.09
C LYS A 66 13.82 -12.58 -19.18
N TYR A 67 12.93 -11.61 -18.97
CA TYR A 67 12.51 -10.68 -20.01
C TYR A 67 13.18 -9.31 -19.92
N PHE A 68 13.72 -8.96 -18.74
CA PHE A 68 14.29 -7.64 -18.47
C PHE A 68 15.60 -7.73 -17.66
N PRO A 69 16.59 -8.53 -18.11
CA PRO A 69 17.81 -8.80 -17.34
C PRO A 69 18.64 -7.55 -17.03
N ASP A 70 18.56 -6.52 -17.88
CA ASP A 70 19.34 -5.29 -17.77
C ASP A 70 18.57 -4.14 -17.09
N ILE A 71 17.34 -4.41 -16.62
CA ILE A 71 16.50 -3.40 -15.96
C ILE A 71 16.57 -3.57 -14.44
N HIS A 72 16.92 -2.49 -13.75
CA HIS A 72 16.77 -2.38 -12.30
C HIS A 72 15.33 -2.01 -11.96
N PHE A 73 14.61 -2.92 -11.29
CA PHE A 73 13.30 -2.64 -10.73
C PHE A 73 13.45 -2.10 -9.32
N SER A 74 13.06 -0.83 -9.11
CA SER A 74 13.20 -0.21 -7.80
C SER A 74 12.41 -0.95 -6.73
N ASN A 75 13.02 -1.15 -5.57
CA ASN A 75 12.34 -1.67 -4.40
C ASN A 75 11.63 -0.54 -3.61
N ILE A 76 10.83 -0.91 -2.60
CA ILE A 76 10.05 0.05 -1.82
C ILE A 76 10.93 1.07 -1.09
N GLU A 77 12.08 0.65 -0.55
CA GLU A 77 13.02 1.55 0.14
C GLU A 77 13.61 2.57 -0.84
N GLU A 78 14.08 2.12 -2.00
CA GLU A 78 14.60 2.98 -3.06
C GLU A 78 13.54 3.98 -3.55
N PHE A 79 12.30 3.52 -3.71
CA PHE A 79 11.19 4.37 -4.11
C PHE A 79 10.92 5.49 -3.10
N ILE A 80 10.80 5.15 -1.80
CA ILE A 80 10.51 6.14 -0.75
C ILE A 80 11.68 7.12 -0.61
N THR A 81 12.93 6.63 -0.57
CA THR A 81 14.11 7.50 -0.49
C THR A 81 14.23 8.43 -1.70
N THR A 82 13.85 7.97 -2.90
CA THR A 82 13.84 8.83 -4.09
C THR A 82 12.78 9.92 -3.98
N ALA A 83 11.59 9.57 -3.49
CA ALA A 83 10.49 10.51 -3.35
C ALA A 83 10.72 11.54 -2.23
N GLU A 84 11.38 11.15 -1.14
CA GLU A 84 11.86 12.06 -0.09
C GLU A 84 12.84 13.09 -0.67
N LYS A 85 13.86 12.64 -1.41
CA LYS A 85 14.84 13.54 -2.07
C LYS A 85 14.20 14.50 -3.07
N ALA A 86 13.09 14.10 -3.69
CA ALA A 86 12.34 14.91 -4.64
C ALA A 86 11.36 15.89 -3.98
N ASN A 87 11.27 15.95 -2.64
CA ASN A 87 10.25 16.73 -1.91
C ASN A 87 8.80 16.35 -2.29
N HIS A 88 8.56 15.13 -2.75
CA HIS A 88 7.22 14.64 -3.08
C HIS A 88 6.50 14.02 -1.88
N ILE A 89 7.22 13.76 -0.79
CA ILE A 89 6.70 13.21 0.46
C ILE A 89 7.22 14.09 1.61
N ILE A 90 6.36 14.32 2.60
CA ILE A 90 6.50 15.26 3.73
C ILE A 90 7.55 14.78 4.75
#